data_AF-A0A956GQZ6-F1
#
_entry.id   AF-A0A956GQZ6-F1
#
_cell.length_a   1.000
_cell.length_b   1.000
_cell.length_c   1.000
_cell.angle_alpha   90.00
_cell.angle_beta   90.00
_cell.angle_gamma   90.00
#
_symmetry.space_group_name_H-M   'P 1'
#
loop_
_entity.id
_entity.type
_entity.pdbx_description
1 polymer ?
#
loop_
_entity_poly.entity_id
_entity_poly.type
_entity_poly.pdbx_seq_one_letter_code
_entity_poly.pdbx_strand_id
1 'polypeptide(L)'
;MQRSVWASTGRSESASTARAALEVFLAATVEILERAAPLTSVMRAAGEPDAKAVYERGEVRRAGAYRAVLKAIGRKPRGLRAGLTVKRATDVLLTVASGEVYQMLRDRGWRAAEAHAWMRDVLCDQLLGS
;
A
#
# COMPACT_ATOMS: atom_id res chain seq x y z
N MET A 1 -8.82 1.19 15.45
CA MET A 1 -8.26 0.89 14.11
C MET A 1 -7.07 1.78 13.72
N GLN A 2 -6.94 3.02 14.22
CA GLN A 2 -5.81 3.92 13.88
C GLN A 2 -4.44 3.52 14.49
N ARG A 3 -4.37 2.77 15.60
CA ARG A 3 -3.10 2.44 16.28
C ARG A 3 -2.16 1.50 15.48
N SER A 4 -2.65 0.71 14.54
CA SER A 4 -1.82 -0.28 13.81
C SER A 4 -0.99 0.32 12.67
N VAL A 5 -1.53 1.33 11.97
CA VAL A 5 -0.85 2.00 10.84
C VAL A 5 0.35 2.84 11.30
N TRP A 6 0.23 3.57 12.41
CA TRP A 6 1.37 4.33 12.95
C TRP A 6 2.47 3.41 13.49
N ALA A 7 2.09 2.29 14.09
CA ALA A 7 3.03 1.28 14.55
C ALA A 7 3.75 0.60 13.37
N SER A 8 3.07 0.35 12.24
CA SER A 8 3.72 -0.18 11.04
C SER A 8 4.61 0.84 10.32
N THR A 9 4.23 2.13 10.29
CA THR A 9 5.10 3.18 9.76
C THR A 9 6.37 3.30 10.59
N GLY A 10 6.27 3.31 11.93
CA GLY A 10 7.43 3.33 12.81
C GLY A 10 8.34 2.10 12.67
N ARG A 11 7.76 0.90 12.51
CA ARG A 11 8.52 -0.34 12.24
C ARG A 11 9.17 -0.34 10.85
N SER A 12 8.51 0.24 9.85
CA SER A 12 9.07 0.39 8.51
C SER A 12 10.24 1.39 8.49
N GLU A 13 10.15 2.46 9.28
CA GLU A 13 11.23 3.43 9.42
C GLU A 13 12.45 2.82 10.11
N SER A 14 12.23 2.04 11.18
CA SER A 14 13.31 1.36 11.93
C SER A 14 13.91 0.15 11.23
N ALA A 15 13.27 -0.38 10.18
CA ALA A 15 13.79 -1.51 9.41
C ALA A 15 15.17 -1.19 8.80
N SER A 16 16.11 -2.12 8.90
CA SER A 16 17.50 -1.92 8.47
C SER A 16 17.68 -1.86 6.95
N THR A 17 16.75 -2.45 6.18
CA THR A 17 16.83 -2.50 4.71
C THR A 17 15.57 -1.94 4.05
N ALA A 18 15.72 -1.48 2.80
CA ALA A 18 14.63 -1.03 1.95
C ALA A 18 13.54 -2.10 1.76
N ARG A 19 13.96 -3.35 1.57
CA ARG A 19 13.08 -4.52 1.45
C ARG A 19 12.29 -4.79 2.72
N ALA A 20 12.96 -4.85 3.86
CA ALA A 20 12.29 -5.09 5.14
C ALA A 20 11.28 -3.97 5.47
N ALA A 21 11.61 -2.72 5.15
CA ALA A 21 10.70 -1.59 5.30
C ALA A 21 9.42 -1.78 4.45
N LEU A 22 9.58 -2.14 3.18
CA LEU A 22 8.45 -2.39 2.27
C LEU A 22 7.59 -3.57 2.73
N GLU A 23 8.21 -4.69 3.14
CA GLU A 23 7.51 -5.88 3.62
C GLU A 23 6.68 -5.61 4.88
N VAL A 24 7.24 -4.90 5.86
CA VAL A 24 6.53 -4.50 7.08
C VAL A 24 5.33 -3.60 6.77
N PHE A 25 5.52 -2.64 5.86
CA PHE A 25 4.45 -1.74 5.46
C PHE A 25 3.34 -2.46 4.70
N LEU A 26 3.72 -3.35 3.79
CA LEU A 26 2.77 -4.07 2.94
C LEU A 26 1.93 -5.06 3.75
N ALA A 27 2.53 -5.76 4.72
CA ALA A 27 1.78 -6.66 5.60
C ALA A 27 0.64 -5.93 6.32
N ALA A 28 0.93 -4.76 6.92
CA ALA A 28 -0.08 -3.94 7.58
C ALA A 28 -1.12 -3.38 6.61
N THR A 29 -0.70 -3.07 5.37
CA THR A 29 -1.61 -2.63 4.31
C THR A 29 -2.59 -3.73 3.92
N VAL A 30 -2.11 -4.96 3.69
CA VAL A 30 -2.97 -6.07 3.28
C VAL A 30 -3.98 -6.45 4.36
N GLU A 31 -3.63 -6.37 5.65
CA GLU A 31 -4.59 -6.55 6.75
C GLU A 31 -5.74 -5.52 6.71
N ILE A 32 -5.49 -4.32 6.18
CA ILE A 32 -6.53 -3.31 5.95
C ILE A 32 -7.35 -3.66 4.72
N LEU A 33 -6.70 -4.03 3.62
CA LEU A 33 -7.38 -4.38 2.37
C LEU A 33 -8.31 -5.59 2.56
N GLU A 34 -7.91 -6.60 3.32
CA GLU A 34 -8.75 -7.79 3.56
C GLU A 34 -10.12 -7.45 4.15
N ARG A 35 -10.21 -6.39 4.96
CA ARG A 35 -11.45 -5.94 5.60
C ARG A 35 -12.16 -4.85 4.79
N ALA A 36 -11.41 -3.99 4.12
CA ALA A 36 -11.93 -2.79 3.46
C ALA A 36 -12.23 -2.99 1.97
N ALA A 37 -11.52 -3.89 1.28
CA ALA A 37 -11.66 -4.10 -0.17
C ALA A 37 -13.10 -4.50 -0.58
N PRO A 38 -13.81 -5.40 0.13
CA PRO A 38 -15.19 -5.73 -0.21
C PRO A 38 -16.15 -4.54 -0.13
N LEU A 39 -15.83 -3.53 0.69
CA LEU A 39 -16.63 -2.31 0.85
C LEU A 39 -16.26 -1.22 -0.17
N THR A 40 -15.13 -1.35 -0.86
CA THR A 40 -14.60 -0.30 -1.73
C THR A 40 -15.46 -0.10 -2.98
N SER A 41 -16.01 -1.18 -3.55
CA SER A 41 -16.94 -1.12 -4.68
C SER A 41 -18.25 -0.43 -4.32
N VAL A 42 -18.80 -0.73 -3.13
CA VAL A 42 -20.03 -0.12 -2.60
C VAL A 42 -19.85 1.37 -2.37
N MET A 43 -18.73 1.79 -1.74
CA MET A 43 -18.47 3.20 -1.45
C MET A 43 -18.23 4.03 -2.71
N ARG A 44 -17.67 3.44 -3.76
CA ARG A 44 -17.48 4.12 -5.07
C ARG A 44 -18.80 4.26 -5.85
N ALA A 45 -19.71 3.30 -5.68
CA ALA A 45 -21.03 3.32 -6.30
C ALA A 45 -22.05 4.16 -5.52
N ALA A 46 -21.78 4.47 -4.24
CA ALA A 46 -22.64 5.31 -3.43
C ALA A 46 -22.68 6.75 -4.01
N GLY A 47 -23.86 7.17 -4.44
CA GLY A 47 -24.12 8.53 -4.94
C GLY A 47 -24.22 9.58 -3.83
N GLU A 48 -24.14 9.18 -2.56
CA GLU A 48 -24.31 10.07 -1.41
C GLU A 48 -23.08 10.98 -1.24
N PRO A 49 -23.22 12.32 -1.34
CA PRO A 49 -22.10 13.25 -1.33
C PRO A 49 -21.18 13.13 -0.10
N ASP A 50 -21.76 12.87 1.07
CA ASP A 50 -21.02 12.73 2.32
C ASP A 50 -20.14 11.47 2.35
N ALA A 51 -20.65 10.36 1.81
CA ALA A 51 -19.88 9.12 1.70
C ALA A 51 -18.68 9.28 0.74
N LYS A 52 -18.90 9.97 -0.39
CA LYS A 52 -17.85 10.31 -1.35
C LYS A 52 -16.77 11.19 -0.71
N ALA A 53 -17.17 12.23 0.03
CA ALA A 53 -16.23 13.13 0.68
C ALA A 53 -15.40 12.41 1.78
N VAL A 54 -15.99 11.48 2.53
CA VAL A 54 -15.27 10.63 3.49
C VAL A 54 -14.23 9.76 2.77
N TYR A 55 -14.61 9.14 1.66
CA TYR A 55 -13.74 8.30 0.85
C TYR A 55 -12.54 9.11 0.30
N GLU A 56 -12.78 10.26 -0.32
CA GLU A 56 -11.73 11.12 -0.88
C GLU A 56 -10.74 11.60 0.19
N ARG A 57 -11.21 11.97 1.39
CA ARG A 57 -10.33 12.29 2.52
C ARG A 57 -9.49 11.09 2.96
N GLY A 58 -10.06 9.88 2.88
CA GLY A 58 -9.34 8.63 3.09
C GLY A 58 -8.20 8.44 2.10
N GLU A 59 -8.49 8.66 0.82
CA GLU A 59 -7.52 8.52 -0.28
C GLU A 59 -6.37 9.52 -0.19
N VAL A 60 -6.64 10.79 0.17
CA VAL A 60 -5.59 11.78 0.41
C VAL A 60 -4.66 11.35 1.55
N ARG A 61 -5.22 10.86 2.67
CA ARG A 61 -4.40 10.33 3.78
C ARG A 61 -3.60 9.11 3.36
N ARG A 62 -4.19 8.18 2.60
CA ARG A 62 -3.52 6.99 2.06
C ARG A 62 -2.33 7.38 1.20
N ALA A 63 -2.51 8.30 0.26
CA ALA A 63 -1.45 8.83 -0.58
C ALA A 63 -0.31 9.49 0.23
N GLY A 64 -0.65 10.22 1.28
CA GLY A 64 0.32 10.80 2.21
C GLY A 64 1.17 9.75 2.91
N ALA A 65 0.54 8.72 3.48
CA ALA A 65 1.24 7.63 4.18
C ALA A 65 2.16 6.84 3.23
N TYR A 66 1.69 6.53 2.02
CA TYR A 66 2.47 5.79 1.02
C TYR A 66 3.66 6.61 0.53
N ARG A 67 3.48 7.94 0.37
CA ARG A 67 4.59 8.82 0.04
C ARG A 67 5.64 8.86 1.16
N ALA A 68 5.21 8.89 2.41
CA ALA A 68 6.11 8.91 3.57
C ALA A 68 6.98 7.64 3.62
N VAL A 69 6.37 6.46 3.45
CA VAL A 69 7.13 5.20 3.49
C VAL A 69 8.12 5.10 2.32
N LEU A 70 7.76 5.61 1.13
CA LEU A 70 8.70 5.61 0.00
C LEU A 70 9.84 6.62 0.13
N LYS A 71 9.63 7.74 0.83
CA LYS A 71 10.74 8.63 1.22
C LYS A 71 11.69 7.92 2.18
N ALA A 72 11.17 7.16 3.14
CA ALA A 72 11.98 6.40 4.09
C ALA A 72 12.78 5.30 3.38
N ILE A 73 12.14 4.54 2.48
CA ILE A 73 12.79 3.51 1.64
C ILE A 73 13.88 4.10 0.76
N GLY A 74 13.62 5.24 0.10
CA GLY A 74 14.59 5.90 -0.78
C GLY A 74 15.88 6.38 -0.09
N ARG A 75 15.86 6.52 1.24
CA ARG A 75 17.04 6.89 2.06
C ARG A 75 17.86 5.69 2.52
N LYS A 76 17.38 4.46 2.32
CA LYS A 76 18.05 3.24 2.77
C LYS A 76 19.04 2.74 1.70
N PRO A 77 20.09 1.99 2.09
CA PRO A 77 20.96 1.31 1.13
C PRO A 77 20.15 0.40 0.20
N ARG A 78 20.49 0.41 -1.10
CA ARG A 78 19.70 -0.26 -2.15
C ARG A 78 18.21 0.08 -2.05
N GLY A 79 17.94 1.37 -1.86
CA GLY A 79 16.61 1.96 -1.69
C GLY A 79 15.74 1.84 -2.93
N LEU A 80 15.24 2.97 -3.42
CA LEU A 80 14.46 2.94 -4.67
C LEU A 80 15.35 2.58 -5.86
N ARG A 81 14.76 1.85 -6.82
CA ARG A 81 15.38 1.52 -8.11
C ARG A 81 15.91 2.77 -8.81
N ALA A 82 17.06 2.65 -9.47
CA ALA A 82 17.66 3.77 -10.20
C ALA A 82 16.69 4.39 -11.21
N GLY A 83 16.64 5.73 -11.24
CA GLY A 83 15.73 6.49 -12.10
C GLY A 83 14.28 6.59 -11.59
N LEU A 84 13.92 5.93 -10.49
CA LEU A 84 12.57 5.98 -9.94
C LEU A 84 12.40 7.15 -8.96
N THR A 85 11.52 8.09 -9.29
CA THR A 85 11.18 9.19 -8.37
C THR A 85 10.25 8.70 -7.26
N VAL A 86 10.31 9.32 -6.08
CA VAL A 86 9.36 9.05 -4.97
C VAL A 86 7.92 9.21 -5.42
N LYS A 87 7.62 10.21 -6.27
CA LYS A 87 6.28 10.41 -6.82
C LYS A 87 5.84 9.18 -7.64
N ARG A 88 6.65 8.76 -8.61
CA ARG A 88 6.31 7.62 -9.47
C ARG A 88 6.21 6.32 -8.66
N ALA A 89 7.12 6.13 -7.71
CA ALA A 89 7.11 4.99 -6.81
C ALA A 89 5.81 4.98 -5.95
N THR A 90 5.36 6.15 -5.49
CA THR A 90 4.10 6.29 -4.72
C THR A 90 2.91 5.90 -5.59
N ASP A 91 2.88 6.35 -6.85
CA ASP A 91 1.83 5.99 -7.81
C ASP A 91 1.76 4.47 -7.98
N VAL A 92 2.91 3.81 -8.17
CA VAL A 92 2.99 2.34 -8.27
C VAL A 92 2.46 1.65 -7.00
N LEU A 93 2.90 2.09 -5.82
CA LEU A 93 2.47 1.50 -4.56
C LEU A 93 0.96 1.69 -4.33
N LEU A 94 0.41 2.87 -4.62
CA LEU A 94 -1.02 3.16 -4.49
C LEU A 94 -1.88 2.28 -5.40
N THR A 95 -1.40 2.00 -6.61
CA THR A 95 -2.09 1.15 -7.57
C THR A 95 -2.05 -0.32 -7.17
N VAL A 96 -0.86 -0.88 -6.94
CA VAL A 96 -0.72 -2.32 -6.67
C VAL A 96 -1.31 -2.68 -5.32
N ALA A 97 -1.08 -1.87 -4.28
CA ALA A 97 -1.66 -2.06 -2.95
C ALA A 97 -2.98 -1.28 -2.79
N SER A 98 -3.87 -1.40 -3.77
CA SER A 98 -5.23 -0.85 -3.77
C SER A 98 -6.27 -1.90 -3.38
N GLY A 99 -7.43 -1.43 -2.89
CA GLY A 99 -8.58 -2.30 -2.62
C GLY A 99 -9.10 -2.97 -3.89
N GLU A 100 -9.04 -2.27 -5.02
CA GLU A 100 -9.47 -2.76 -6.32
C GLU A 100 -8.60 -3.95 -6.80
N VAL A 101 -7.27 -3.79 -6.80
CA VAL A 101 -6.36 -4.88 -7.20
C VAL A 101 -6.49 -6.05 -6.24
N TYR A 102 -6.58 -5.79 -4.93
CA TYR A 102 -6.79 -6.86 -3.95
C TYR A 102 -8.09 -7.62 -4.24
N GLN A 103 -9.21 -6.91 -4.39
CA GLN A 103 -10.52 -7.54 -4.65
C GLN A 103 -10.51 -8.33 -5.97
N MET A 104 -9.90 -7.79 -7.03
CA MET A 104 -9.76 -8.50 -8.30
C MET A 104 -9.01 -9.83 -8.18
N LEU A 105 -8.02 -9.93 -7.30
CA LEU A 105 -7.33 -11.19 -7.00
C LEU A 105 -8.25 -12.14 -6.22
N ARG A 106 -8.97 -11.62 -5.22
CA ARG A 106 -9.93 -12.41 -4.43
C ARG A 106 -11.03 -13.00 -5.30
N ASP A 107 -11.58 -12.24 -6.23
CA ASP A 107 -12.62 -12.68 -7.16
C ASP A 107 -12.14 -13.78 -8.11
N ARG A 108 -10.81 -13.89 -8.31
CA ARG A 108 -10.15 -14.97 -9.08
C ARG A 108 -9.79 -16.19 -8.22
N GLY A 109 -10.30 -16.24 -6.99
CA GLY A 109 -10.09 -17.37 -6.08
C GLY A 109 -8.78 -17.34 -5.29
N TRP A 110 -8.01 -16.25 -5.36
CA TRP A 110 -6.77 -16.15 -4.60
C TRP A 110 -7.05 -16.04 -3.10
N ARG A 111 -6.30 -16.79 -2.30
CA ARG A 111 -6.25 -16.64 -0.85
C ARG A 111 -5.55 -15.33 -0.49
N ALA A 112 -5.88 -14.77 0.68
CA ALA A 112 -5.27 -13.53 1.16
C ALA A 112 -3.73 -13.59 1.18
N ALA A 113 -3.17 -14.73 1.59
CA ALA A 113 -1.73 -14.96 1.60
C ALA A 113 -1.10 -14.96 0.19
N GLU A 114 -1.80 -15.50 -0.81
CA GLU A 114 -1.33 -15.51 -2.21
C GLU A 114 -1.34 -14.10 -2.79
N ALA A 115 -2.41 -13.34 -2.54
CA ALA A 115 -2.51 -11.95 -2.96
C ALA A 115 -1.42 -11.09 -2.30
N HIS A 116 -1.16 -11.29 -1.01
CA HIS A 116 -0.08 -10.60 -0.29
C HIS A 116 1.29 -10.92 -0.90
N ALA A 117 1.60 -12.21 -1.10
CA ALA A 117 2.88 -12.63 -1.67
C ALA A 117 3.09 -12.02 -3.06
N TRP A 118 2.08 -12.04 -3.92
CA TRP A 118 2.17 -11.46 -5.26
C TRP A 118 2.34 -9.94 -5.23
N MET A 119 1.57 -9.23 -4.41
CA MET A 119 1.74 -7.78 -4.27
C MET A 119 3.15 -7.43 -3.78
N ARG A 120 3.69 -8.21 -2.83
CA ARG A 120 5.05 -8.05 -2.33
C ARG A 120 6.06 -8.22 -3.46
N ASP A 121 5.96 -9.29 -4.21
CA ASP A 121 6.93 -9.62 -5.26
C ASP A 121 6.91 -8.56 -6.38
N VAL A 122 5.71 -8.18 -6.84
CA VAL A 122 5.54 -7.07 -7.81
C VAL A 122 6.13 -5.77 -7.28
N LEU A 123 5.87 -5.40 -6.03
CA LEU A 123 6.35 -4.14 -5.47
C LEU A 123 7.86 -4.16 -5.23
N CYS A 124 8.44 -5.27 -4.77
CA CYS A 124 9.88 -5.42 -4.65
C CYS A 124 10.56 -5.22 -6.00
N ASP A 125 10.08 -5.88 -7.04
CA ASP A 125 10.65 -5.81 -8.39
C ASP A 125 10.52 -4.42 -9.02
N GLN A 126 9.37 -3.75 -8.82
CA GLN A 126 9.13 -2.45 -9.43
C GLN A 126 9.83 -1.30 -8.68
N LEU A 127 9.94 -1.40 -7.35
CA LEU A 127 10.34 -0.29 -6.49
C LEU A 127 11.79 -0.34 -6.05
N LEU A 128 12.38 -1.51 -5.82
CA LEU A 128 13.67 -1.62 -5.12
C LEU A 128 14.85 -1.73 -6.09
N GLY A 129 16.00 -1.21 -5.65
CA GLY A 129 17.28 -1.46 -6.33
C GLY A 129 17.81 -2.86 -6.02
N SER A 130 18.54 -3.45 -6.99
CA SER A 130 19.31 -4.70 -6.83
C SER A 130 20.49 -4.55 -5.86
#